data_AF-A0A7V9B6E7-F1
#
_entry.id   AF-A0A7V9B6E7-F1
#
_cell.length_a   1.000
_cell.length_b   1.000
_cell.length_c   1.000
_cell.angle_alpha   90.00
_cell.angle_beta   90.00
_cell.angle_gamma   90.00
#
_symmetry.space_group_name_H-M   'P 1'
#
loop_
_entity.id
_entity.type
_entity.pdbx_description
1 polymer ?
#
loop_
_entity_poly.entity_id
_entity_poly.type
_entity_poly.pdbx_seq_one_letter_code
_entity_poly.pdbx_strand_id
1 'polypeptide(L)'
;MTVTPPAYSRPVPYPVEPVLSPSRVSAFTECALAFRFAKLDGLPEVPSPHAVKGSLVHAALESLFALPAAARTPAAGAAALEQAAVAVAGDPD
;
A
#
# COMPACT_ATOMS: atom_id res chain seq x y z
N MET A 1 34.09 -11.98 18.63
CA MET A 1 33.22 -13.13 18.31
C MET A 1 32.65 -12.88 16.93
N THR A 2 33.30 -13.40 15.89
CA THR A 2 32.94 -13.18 14.49
C THR A 2 31.91 -14.23 14.09
N VAL A 3 30.68 -13.80 13.79
CA VAL A 3 29.62 -14.68 13.28
C VAL A 3 29.82 -14.82 11.77
N THR A 4 30.22 -16.00 11.32
CA THR A 4 30.24 -16.34 9.90
C THR A 4 28.83 -16.74 9.48
N PRO A 5 28.15 -15.99 8.57
CA PRO A 5 26.84 -16.38 8.10
C PRO A 5 26.95 -17.65 7.22
N PRO A 6 25.97 -18.56 7.28
CA PRO A 6 25.95 -19.73 6.41
C PRO A 6 25.82 -19.31 4.94
N ALA A 7 26.61 -19.92 4.06
CA ALA A 7 26.54 -19.69 2.62
C ALA A 7 25.24 -20.28 2.06
N TYR A 8 24.18 -19.47 1.98
CA TYR A 8 22.89 -19.86 1.41
C TYR A 8 22.88 -19.63 -0.11
N SER A 9 23.77 -20.29 -0.86
CA SER A 9 23.79 -20.20 -2.32
C SER A 9 22.88 -21.27 -2.95
N ARG A 10 21.56 -21.16 -2.73
CA ARG A 10 20.61 -21.80 -3.65
C ARG A 10 20.45 -20.87 -4.85
N PRO A 11 20.70 -21.32 -6.09
CA PRO A 11 20.35 -20.53 -7.26
C PRO A 11 18.85 -20.32 -7.26
N VAL A 12 18.43 -19.06 -7.05
CA VAL A 12 17.04 -18.65 -7.26
C VAL A 12 16.83 -18.56 -8.77
N PRO A 13 15.91 -19.33 -9.36
CA PRO A 13 15.71 -19.37 -10.82
C PRO A 13 15.12 -18.07 -11.38
N TYR A 14 14.72 -17.13 -10.52
CA TYR A 14 14.15 -15.84 -10.90
C TYR A 14 14.83 -14.71 -10.12
N PRO A 15 14.99 -13.51 -10.71
CA PRO A 15 15.40 -12.33 -9.99
C PRO A 15 14.40 -12.07 -8.84
N VAL A 16 14.90 -12.06 -7.60
CA VAL A 16 14.08 -11.61 -6.47
C VAL A 16 14.07 -10.10 -6.54
N GLU A 17 12.97 -9.51 -6.99
CA GLU A 17 12.81 -8.07 -6.87
C GLU A 17 12.74 -7.73 -5.37
N PRO A 18 13.57 -6.81 -4.86
CA PRO A 18 13.47 -6.38 -3.48
C PRO A 18 12.17 -5.61 -3.31
N VAL A 19 11.11 -6.29 -2.89
CA VAL A 19 9.79 -5.69 -2.66
C VAL A 19 9.75 -4.98 -1.29
N LEU A 20 10.76 -4.17 -0.99
CA LEU A 20 10.90 -3.44 0.27
C LEU A 20 10.46 -1.99 0.05
N SER A 21 9.22 -1.69 0.44
CA SER A 21 8.78 -0.31 0.64
C SER A 21 9.19 0.18 2.03
N PRO A 22 9.30 1.51 2.25
CA PRO A 22 9.56 2.06 3.57
C PRO A 22 8.62 1.52 4.66
N SER A 23 7.33 1.41 4.36
CA SER A 23 6.33 0.84 5.29
C SER A 23 6.59 -0.63 5.63
N ARG A 24 7.10 -1.43 4.68
CA ARG A 24 7.46 -2.84 4.94
C ARG A 24 8.68 -2.95 5.85
N VAL A 25 9.66 -2.06 5.69
CA VAL A 25 10.84 -2.01 6.57
C VAL A 25 10.42 -1.61 7.98
N SER A 26 9.62 -0.55 8.14
CA SER A 26 9.13 -0.10 9.44
C SER A 26 8.37 -1.20 10.18
N ALA A 27 7.42 -1.88 9.53
CA ALA A 27 6.65 -2.97 10.13
C ALA A 27 7.54 -4.14 10.61
N PHE A 28 8.58 -4.49 9.83
CA PHE A 28 9.53 -5.52 10.25
C PHE A 28 10.37 -5.08 11.46
N THR A 29 10.83 -3.83 11.47
CA THR A 29 11.63 -3.29 12.58
C THR A 29 10.83 -3.14 13.87
N GLU A 30 9.52 -2.89 13.78
CA GLU A 30 8.61 -2.82 14.93
C GLU A 30 8.31 -4.21 15.50
N CYS A 31 7.93 -5.16 14.64
CA CYS A 31 7.65 -6.54 15.05
C CYS A 31 7.79 -7.51 13.86
N ALA A 32 8.89 -8.26 13.82
CA ALA A 32 9.16 -9.22 12.75
C ALA A 32 8.10 -10.34 12.64
N LEU A 33 7.50 -10.77 13.75
CA LEU A 33 6.47 -11.81 13.74
C LEU A 33 5.14 -11.30 13.15
N ALA A 34 4.72 -10.10 13.54
CA ALA A 34 3.52 -9.48 12.96
C ALA A 34 3.70 -9.20 11.47
N PHE A 35 4.89 -8.73 11.06
CA PHE A 35 5.23 -8.57 9.65
C PHE A 35 5.09 -9.89 8.88
N ARG A 36 5.60 -11.00 9.41
CA ARG A 36 5.45 -12.32 8.77
C ARG A 36 3.97 -12.66 8.56
N PHE A 37 3.14 -12.57 9.60
CA PHE A 37 1.72 -12.91 9.50
C PHE A 37 0.97 -12.06 8.48
N ALA A 38 1.20 -10.75 8.48
CA ALA A 38 0.47 -9.82 7.63
C ALA A 38 1.01 -9.73 6.19
N LYS A 39 2.34 -9.85 5.98
CA LYS A 39 2.99 -9.57 4.69
C LYS A 39 3.56 -10.79 3.97
N LEU A 40 3.78 -11.90 4.68
CA LEU A 40 4.25 -13.15 4.08
C LEU A 40 3.15 -14.22 4.07
N ASP A 41 2.52 -14.46 5.21
CA ASP A 41 1.49 -15.48 5.36
C ASP A 41 0.11 -14.99 4.87
N GLY A 42 -0.08 -13.66 4.74
CA GLY A 42 -1.26 -13.07 4.11
C GLY A 42 -2.56 -13.24 4.89
N LEU A 43 -2.49 -13.21 6.23
CA LEU A 43 -3.70 -13.29 7.05
C LEU A 43 -4.61 -12.07 6.78
N PRO A 44 -5.93 -12.27 6.63
CA PRO A 44 -6.87 -11.19 6.37
C PRO A 44 -6.91 -10.23 7.56
N GLU A 45 -6.74 -8.94 7.28
CA GLU A 45 -6.80 -7.87 8.26
C GLU A 45 -7.81 -6.84 7.79
N VAL A 46 -8.80 -6.55 8.64
CA VAL A 46 -9.83 -5.56 8.30
C VAL A 46 -9.15 -4.19 8.22
N PRO A 47 -9.26 -3.48 7.08
CA PRO A 47 -8.64 -2.17 6.95
C PRO A 47 -9.22 -1.20 7.99
N SER A 48 -8.33 -0.48 8.67
CA SER A 48 -8.76 0.53 9.64
C SER A 48 -9.59 1.64 8.94
N PRO A 49 -10.51 2.31 9.66
CA PRO A 49 -11.26 3.45 9.09
C PRO A 49 -10.36 4.55 8.52
N HIS A 50 -9.18 4.74 9.11
CA HIS A 50 -8.18 5.70 8.62
C HIS A 50 -7.54 5.25 7.30
N ALA A 51 -7.26 3.96 7.14
CA ALA A 51 -6.73 3.40 5.90
C ALA A 51 -7.75 3.55 4.76
N VAL A 52 -9.01 3.18 4.99
CA VAL A 52 -10.10 3.33 4.00
C VAL A 52 -10.27 4.79 3.60
N LYS A 53 -10.33 5.71 4.58
CA LYS A 53 -10.43 7.15 4.32
C LYS A 53 -9.23 7.68 3.53
N GLY A 54 -8.02 7.20 3.84
CA GLY A 54 -6.80 7.56 3.11
C GLY A 54 -6.90 7.18 1.64
N SER A 55 -7.21 5.91 1.36
CA SER A 55 -7.37 5.41 -0.01
C SER A 55 -8.42 6.19 -0.79
N LEU A 56 -9.58 6.46 -0.17
CA LEU A 56 -10.65 7.27 -0.77
C LEU A 56 -10.16 8.66 -1.18
N VAL A 57 -9.50 9.38 -0.27
CA VAL A 57 -9.01 10.74 -0.52
C VAL A 57 -7.90 10.73 -1.57
N HIS A 58 -6.98 9.76 -1.51
CA HIS A 58 -5.92 9.64 -2.50
C HIS A 58 -6.46 9.40 -3.91
N ALA A 59 -7.44 8.51 -4.08
CA ALA A 59 -8.07 8.24 -5.37
C ALA A 59 -8.82 9.47 -5.93
N ALA A 60 -9.52 10.22 -5.06
CA ALA A 60 -10.19 11.45 -5.45
C ALA A 60 -9.18 12.52 -5.91
N LEU A 61 -8.08 12.70 -5.17
CA LEU A 61 -7.04 13.66 -5.51
C LEU A 61 -6.30 13.27 -6.79
N GLU A 62 -6.00 11.99 -6.99
CA GLU A 62 -5.40 11.50 -8.23
C GLU A 62 -6.24 11.91 -9.46
N SER A 63 -7.54 11.66 -9.41
CA SER A 63 -8.48 12.03 -10.47
C SER A 63 -8.56 13.56 -10.67
N LEU A 64 -8.61 14.33 -9.59
CA LEU A 64 -8.65 15.79 -9.65
C LEU A 64 -7.37 16.37 -10.27
N PHE A 65 -6.20 15.85 -9.88
CA PHE A 65 -4.91 16.37 -10.32
C PHE A 65 -4.51 15.91 -11.73
N ALA A 66 -5.15 14.87 -12.27
CA ALA A 66 -5.08 14.53 -13.68
C ALA A 66 -5.68 15.63 -14.59
N LEU A 67 -6.56 16.49 -14.07
CA LEU A 67 -7.10 17.63 -14.80
C LEU A 67 -6.08 18.77 -14.96
N PRO A 68 -6.19 19.59 -16.03
CA PRO A 68 -5.44 20.84 -16.16
C PRO A 68 -5.67 21.76 -14.96
N ALA A 69 -4.68 22.56 -14.59
CA ALA A 69 -4.72 23.38 -13.37
C ALA A 69 -5.98 24.26 -13.24
N ALA A 70 -6.45 24.87 -14.35
CA ALA A 70 -7.65 25.71 -14.37
C ALA A 70 -8.95 24.93 -14.11
N ALA A 71 -8.96 23.61 -14.34
CA ALA A 71 -10.13 22.75 -14.13
C ALA A 71 -10.19 22.14 -12.72
N ARG A 72 -9.15 22.33 -11.88
CA ARG A 72 -9.07 21.81 -10.50
C ARG A 72 -9.90 22.67 -9.54
N THR A 73 -11.21 22.62 -9.71
CA THR A 73 -12.17 23.41 -8.94
C THR A 73 -12.74 22.59 -7.77
N PRO A 74 -13.32 23.22 -6.74
CA PRO A 74 -14.02 22.50 -5.68
C PRO A 74 -15.15 21.60 -6.19
N ALA A 75 -15.85 22.03 -7.24
CA ALA A 75 -16.90 21.23 -7.88
C ALA A 75 -16.34 19.97 -8.54
N ALA A 76 -15.22 20.09 -9.27
CA ALA A 76 -14.52 18.93 -9.84
C ALA A 76 -13.99 18.00 -8.74
N GLY A 77 -13.53 18.55 -7.61
CA GLY A 77 -13.09 17.77 -6.46
C GLY A 77 -14.21 16.98 -5.79
N ALA A 78 -15.41 17.57 -5.65
CA ALA A 78 -16.58 16.87 -5.14
C ALA A 78 -17.00 15.72 -6.07
N ALA A 79 -17.03 15.97 -7.39
CA ALA A 79 -17.32 14.93 -8.38
C ALA A 79 -16.28 13.79 -8.34
N ALA A 80 -15.00 14.12 -8.21
CA ALA A 80 -13.93 13.12 -8.08
C ALA A 80 -14.06 12.30 -6.79
N LEU A 81 -14.51 12.90 -5.69
CA LEU A 81 -14.76 12.20 -4.43
C LEU A 81 -15.94 11.22 -4.54
N GLU A 82 -17.02 11.62 -5.20
CA GLU A 82 -18.16 10.73 -5.46
C GLU A 82 -17.74 9.54 -6.33
N GLN A 83 -16.95 9.79 -7.38
CA GLN A 83 -16.39 8.74 -8.23
C GLN A 83 -15.48 7.79 -7.45
N ALA A 84 -14.59 8.32 -6.61
CA ALA A 84 -13.71 7.52 -5.76
C ALA A 84 -14.50 6.70 -4.73
N ALA A 85 -15.59 7.23 -4.18
CA ALA A 85 -16.42 6.50 -3.23
C ALA A 85 -17.07 5.27 -3.85
N VAL A 86 -17.54 5.36 -5.10
CA VAL A 86 -18.08 4.21 -5.83
C VAL A 86 -17.01 3.15 -6.08
N ALA A 87 -15.79 3.58 -6.45
CA ALA A 87 -14.67 2.66 -6.68
C ALA A 87 -14.25 1.93 -5.40
N VAL A 88 -14.10 2.65 -4.28
CA VAL A 88 -13.69 2.07 -2.98
C VAL A 88 -14.80 1.21 -2.37
N ALA A 89 -16.07 1.54 -2.58
CA ALA A 89 -17.18 0.71 -2.12
C ALA A 89 -17.39 -0.56 -2.97
N GLY A 90 -16.93 -0.54 -4.22
CA GLY A 90 -17.03 -1.64 -5.17
C GLY A 90 -15.91 -2.66 -5.07
N ASP A 91 -14.92 -2.43 -4.20
CA ASP A 91 -13.81 -3.34 -3.91
C ASP A 91 -14.12 -4.13 -2.63
N PRO A 92 -14.64 -5.37 -2.74
CA PRO A 92 -14.94 -6.20 -1.59
C PRO A 92 -13.68 -6.96 -1.20
N ASP A 93 -12.72 -6.28 -0.60
CA ASP A 93 -11.71 -6.90 0.24
C ASP A 93 -12.14 -6.88 1.71
#